data_AF-A0A3L7RV12-F1
#
_entry.id   AF-A0A3L7RV12-F1
#
_cell.length_a   1.000
_cell.length_b   1.000
_cell.length_c   1.000
_cell.angle_alpha   90.00
_cell.angle_beta   90.00
_cell.angle_gamma   90.00
#
_symmetry.space_group_name_H-M   'P 1'
#
loop_
_entity.id
_entity.type
_entity.pdbx_description
1 polymer ?
#
loop_
_entity_poly.entity_id
_entity_poly.type
_entity_poly.pdbx_seq_one_letter_code
_entity_poly.pdbx_strand_id
1 'polypeptide(L)'
;MDQAWAYCKNADSFPKARLAKLGLSPDQSHWLQTQMEFANGPAKRKVNQPWNWFWTKILLEQASDQWVAEQTAEDFPKGVQVVDGCCGAGVDSIALAQYLERSSESFETVLPIDASGLACELTRWNARQNGLVLNPRHARFEEVDLPSQAWLHLDPDRRASGRTVDVYATEPSWTTIATRIDQAPGASVKSAPGFQPDADFSWGECGAPDARRWISRDGTVRQQRLYWRIPRWENAARIASGFRKASGWHHEVFDEEILDDSERYFRILHERSEIQVGCYVADHDPALRAAGCVVALAGRLQMKVLGNEFGYCSANQPVAHPMLRWFRVLDLLPMDRKKVRAMSRSMPCATWELKSRNVDVDLIQLRKELLIDKNSPRAGSLLITKLGKQHICMVCEEILA
;
A
#
# COMPACT_ATOMS: atom_id res chain seq x y z
N MET A 1 -3.23 -34.84 1.15
CA MET A 1 -2.99 -33.48 1.70
C MET A 1 -4.29 -32.72 1.93
N ASP A 2 -5.17 -32.59 0.94
CA ASP A 2 -6.42 -31.82 1.09
C ASP A 2 -7.31 -32.27 2.26
N GLN A 3 -7.48 -33.58 2.46
CA GLN A 3 -8.25 -34.10 3.60
C GLN A 3 -7.60 -33.74 4.95
N ALA A 4 -6.27 -33.83 5.04
CA ALA A 4 -5.53 -33.44 6.23
C ALA A 4 -5.65 -31.93 6.49
N TRP A 5 -5.59 -31.11 5.45
CA TRP A 5 -5.78 -29.67 5.55
C TRP A 5 -7.20 -29.29 5.98
N ALA A 6 -8.23 -29.88 5.36
CA ALA A 6 -9.62 -29.66 5.72
C ALA A 6 -9.89 -30.04 7.19
N TYR A 7 -9.30 -31.16 7.63
CA TYR A 7 -9.35 -31.57 9.03
C TYR A 7 -8.67 -30.56 9.96
N CYS A 8 -7.48 -30.05 9.59
CA CYS A 8 -6.77 -29.01 10.35
C CYS A 8 -7.55 -27.70 10.45
N LYS A 9 -8.14 -27.25 9.33
CA LYS A 9 -8.95 -26.03 9.24
C LYS A 9 -10.16 -26.06 10.18
N ASN A 10 -10.79 -27.22 10.36
CA ASN A 10 -11.99 -27.35 11.19
C ASN A 10 -11.72 -27.47 12.70
N ALA A 11 -10.47 -27.66 13.13
CA ALA A 11 -10.18 -27.93 14.54
C ALA A 11 -9.63 -26.72 15.31
N ASP A 12 -9.44 -25.57 14.65
CA ASP A 12 -8.90 -24.30 15.18
C ASP A 12 -7.52 -24.35 15.89
N SER A 13 -6.97 -25.53 16.19
CA SER A 13 -5.56 -25.79 16.56
C SER A 13 -5.27 -27.30 16.57
N PHE A 14 -4.03 -27.70 16.26
CA PHE A 14 -3.60 -29.11 16.35
C PHE A 14 -2.33 -29.30 17.19
N PRO A 15 -2.37 -30.11 18.27
CA PRO A 15 -1.16 -30.61 18.90
C PRO A 15 -0.44 -31.58 17.95
N LYS A 16 0.90 -31.49 17.86
CA LYS A 16 1.76 -32.35 17.01
C LYS A 16 1.41 -33.85 17.09
N ALA A 17 1.00 -34.34 18.26
CA ALA A 17 0.62 -35.73 18.51
C ALA A 17 -0.59 -36.24 17.69
N ARG A 18 -1.48 -35.35 17.22
CA ARG A 18 -2.64 -35.73 16.40
C ARG A 18 -2.32 -35.77 14.89
N LEU A 19 -1.33 -35.02 14.41
CA LEU A 19 -0.89 -35.05 13.01
C LEU A 19 -0.28 -36.41 12.63
N ALA A 20 0.40 -37.06 13.58
CA ALA A 20 0.97 -38.40 13.40
C ALA A 20 -0.09 -39.47 13.05
N LYS A 21 -1.37 -39.23 13.39
CA LYS A 21 -2.48 -40.15 13.09
C LYS A 21 -3.01 -40.02 11.66
N LEU A 22 -2.54 -39.05 10.88
CA LEU A 22 -2.99 -38.78 9.51
C LEU A 22 -2.24 -39.60 8.45
N GLY A 23 -1.29 -40.46 8.85
CA GLY A 23 -0.50 -41.29 7.92
C GLY A 23 0.37 -40.49 6.95
N LEU A 24 0.70 -39.24 7.29
CA LEU A 24 1.51 -38.34 6.47
C LEU A 24 3.00 -38.70 6.59
N SER A 25 3.76 -38.49 5.52
CA SER A 25 5.22 -38.53 5.59
C SER A 25 5.76 -37.41 6.50
N PRO A 26 7.03 -37.50 6.97
CA PRO A 26 7.66 -36.43 7.72
C PRO A 26 7.63 -35.08 6.98
N ASP A 27 7.92 -35.07 5.68
CA ASP A 27 7.91 -33.85 4.86
C ASP A 27 6.51 -33.26 4.72
N GLN A 28 5.51 -34.12 4.48
CA GLN A 28 4.10 -33.70 4.43
C GLN A 28 3.64 -33.11 5.77
N SER A 29 4.05 -33.74 6.88
CA SER A 29 3.73 -33.27 8.23
C SER A 29 4.40 -31.92 8.54
N HIS A 30 5.66 -31.75 8.14
CA HIS A 30 6.39 -30.49 8.31
C HIS A 30 5.76 -29.38 7.48
N TRP A 31 5.52 -29.62 6.19
CA TRP A 31 4.89 -28.65 5.31
C TRP A 31 3.50 -28.24 5.81
N LEU A 32 2.68 -29.19 6.26
CA LEU A 32 1.37 -28.92 6.83
C LEU A 32 1.46 -28.03 8.09
N GLN A 33 2.41 -28.30 8.98
CA GLN A 33 2.67 -27.45 10.15
C GLN A 33 3.04 -26.02 9.73
N THR A 34 3.92 -25.87 8.73
CA THR A 34 4.28 -24.55 8.20
C THR A 34 3.08 -23.81 7.63
N GLN A 35 2.20 -24.47 6.88
CA GLN A 35 0.97 -23.83 6.36
C GLN A 35 0.04 -23.40 7.50
N MET A 36 -0.11 -24.21 8.55
CA MET A 36 -0.89 -23.84 9.73
C MET A 36 -0.29 -22.63 10.47
N GLU A 37 1.04 -22.54 10.58
CA GLU A 37 1.73 -21.39 11.17
C GLU A 37 1.46 -20.12 10.36
N PHE A 38 1.52 -20.21 9.01
CA PHE A 38 1.17 -19.10 8.13
C PHE A 38 -0.28 -18.65 8.30
N ALA A 39 -1.23 -19.59 8.27
CA ALA A 39 -2.65 -19.30 8.41
C ALA A 39 -3.01 -18.69 9.78
N ASN A 40 -2.34 -19.13 10.84
CA ASN A 40 -2.57 -18.62 12.19
C ASN A 40 -1.86 -17.30 12.50
N GLY A 41 -0.81 -16.96 11.75
CA GLY A 41 0.01 -15.77 11.97
C GLY A 41 0.01 -14.81 10.78
N PRO A 42 1.08 -14.81 9.97
CA PRO A 42 1.34 -13.76 8.98
C PRO A 42 0.26 -13.61 7.90
N ALA A 43 -0.41 -14.69 7.46
CA ALA A 43 -1.41 -14.61 6.40
C ALA A 43 -2.67 -13.83 6.81
N LYS A 44 -3.00 -13.73 8.11
CA LYS A 44 -4.11 -12.89 8.64
C LYS A 44 -3.98 -11.41 8.27
N ARG A 45 -2.76 -10.95 8.01
CA ARG A 45 -2.51 -9.56 7.59
C ARG A 45 -2.64 -9.37 6.09
N LYS A 46 -2.62 -10.46 5.31
CA LYS A 46 -2.60 -10.46 3.85
C LYS A 46 -3.96 -10.77 3.24
N VAL A 47 -4.70 -11.73 3.78
CA VAL A 47 -5.93 -12.25 3.18
C VAL A 47 -7.04 -12.39 4.21
N ASN A 48 -8.30 -12.31 3.77
CA ASN A 48 -9.50 -12.40 4.61
C ASN A 48 -9.70 -13.80 5.21
N GLN A 49 -9.39 -14.85 4.45
CA GLN A 49 -9.59 -16.25 4.85
C GLN A 49 -8.25 -17.01 4.79
N PRO A 50 -7.33 -16.83 5.76
CA PRO A 50 -5.97 -17.37 5.69
C PRO A 50 -5.86 -18.88 5.44
N TRP A 51 -6.87 -19.64 5.90
CA TRP A 51 -6.94 -21.09 5.71
C TRP A 51 -7.34 -21.54 4.29
N ASN A 52 -7.69 -20.60 3.41
CA ASN A 52 -7.91 -20.86 1.98
C ASN A 52 -6.63 -20.69 1.16
N TRP A 53 -5.49 -20.44 1.81
CA TRP A 53 -4.26 -20.09 1.12
C TRP A 53 -3.10 -20.94 1.60
N PHE A 54 -2.38 -21.49 0.62
CA PHE A 54 -1.06 -22.03 0.79
C PHE A 54 0.00 -21.07 0.27
N TRP A 55 1.15 -21.13 0.93
CA TRP A 55 2.26 -20.22 0.72
C TRP A 55 3.61 -20.94 0.75
N THR A 56 4.58 -20.36 0.06
CA THR A 56 5.96 -20.42 0.54
C THR A 56 6.24 -19.18 1.40
N LYS A 57 7.31 -19.21 2.20
CA LYS A 57 7.72 -18.03 2.97
C LYS A 57 7.92 -16.80 2.06
N ILE A 58 8.62 -16.99 0.94
CA ILE A 58 8.94 -15.94 -0.03
C ILE A 58 7.65 -15.36 -0.64
N LEU A 59 6.76 -16.23 -1.14
CA LEU A 59 5.52 -15.77 -1.77
C LEU A 59 4.58 -15.06 -0.78
N LEU A 60 4.56 -15.47 0.49
CA LEU A 60 3.76 -14.77 1.52
C LEU A 60 4.32 -13.37 1.82
N GLU A 61 5.64 -13.22 1.83
CA GLU A 61 6.30 -11.94 2.09
C GLU A 61 6.11 -10.97 0.92
N GLN A 62 6.16 -11.46 -0.33
CA GLN A 62 6.04 -10.66 -1.55
C GLN A 62 4.60 -10.38 -2.01
N ALA A 63 3.66 -11.27 -1.68
CA ALA A 63 2.28 -11.19 -2.17
C ALA A 63 1.62 -9.85 -1.85
N SER A 64 0.79 -9.37 -2.77
CA SER A 64 -0.12 -8.26 -2.55
C SER A 64 -1.06 -8.53 -1.36
N ASP A 65 -1.47 -7.47 -0.67
CA ASP A 65 -2.56 -7.59 0.31
C ASP A 65 -3.87 -7.79 -0.48
N GLN A 66 -4.73 -8.74 -0.09
CA GLN A 66 -5.97 -9.08 -0.82
C GLN A 66 -6.83 -7.84 -1.11
N TRP A 67 -7.02 -6.97 -0.13
CA TRP A 67 -7.81 -5.74 -0.31
C TRP A 67 -7.22 -4.77 -1.34
N VAL A 68 -5.89 -4.76 -1.44
CA VAL A 68 -5.17 -3.93 -2.41
C VAL A 68 -5.27 -4.56 -3.80
N ALA A 69 -5.20 -5.89 -3.89
CA ALA A 69 -5.45 -6.65 -5.11
C ALA A 69 -6.89 -6.45 -5.62
N GLU A 70 -7.89 -6.53 -4.75
CA GLU A 70 -9.30 -6.25 -5.05
C GLU A 70 -9.49 -4.83 -5.61
N GLN A 71 -8.86 -3.83 -5.00
CA GLN A 71 -8.88 -2.46 -5.51
C GLN A 71 -8.15 -2.24 -6.83
N THR A 72 -7.12 -3.04 -7.09
CA THR A 72 -6.36 -2.98 -8.35
C THR A 72 -7.16 -3.66 -9.46
N ALA A 73 -7.89 -4.73 -9.13
CA ALA A 73 -8.76 -5.41 -10.07
C ALA A 73 -9.85 -4.48 -10.62
N GLU A 74 -10.42 -3.63 -9.77
CA GLU A 74 -11.40 -2.61 -10.16
C GLU A 74 -10.89 -1.59 -11.20
N ASP A 75 -9.57 -1.48 -11.41
CA ASP A 75 -8.99 -0.59 -12.40
C ASP A 75 -9.19 -1.08 -13.84
N PHE A 76 -9.36 -2.38 -14.02
CA PHE A 76 -9.56 -2.97 -15.35
C PHE A 76 -11.03 -2.85 -15.79
N PRO A 77 -11.32 -2.65 -17.08
CA PRO A 77 -12.70 -2.67 -17.56
C PRO A 77 -13.32 -4.06 -17.37
N LYS A 78 -14.58 -4.13 -16.95
CA LYS A 78 -15.29 -5.41 -16.85
C LYS A 78 -15.41 -6.09 -18.22
N GLY A 79 -15.42 -7.42 -18.23
CA GLY A 79 -15.59 -8.22 -19.45
C GLY A 79 -14.32 -8.40 -20.30
N VAL A 80 -13.21 -7.76 -19.95
CA VAL A 80 -11.93 -7.92 -20.65
C VAL A 80 -11.19 -9.17 -20.17
N GLN A 81 -10.28 -9.67 -21.00
CA GLN A 81 -9.30 -10.66 -20.58
C GLN A 81 -8.09 -9.95 -19.96
N VAL A 82 -7.58 -10.46 -18.84
CA VAL A 82 -6.36 -9.95 -18.19
C VAL A 82 -5.31 -11.05 -18.09
N VAL A 83 -4.08 -10.75 -18.47
CA VAL A 83 -2.91 -11.59 -18.20
C VAL A 83 -2.24 -11.09 -16.92
N ASP A 84 -2.12 -11.96 -15.93
CA ASP A 84 -1.29 -11.74 -14.73
C ASP A 84 0.08 -12.36 -14.99
N GLY A 85 1.06 -11.54 -15.38
CA GLY A 85 2.35 -12.01 -15.90
C GLY A 85 3.35 -12.49 -14.84
N CYS A 86 3.03 -12.30 -13.55
CA CYS A 86 3.88 -12.68 -12.41
C CYS A 86 2.99 -13.12 -11.24
N CYS A 87 2.17 -14.16 -11.46
CA CYS A 87 1.01 -14.40 -10.59
C CYS A 87 1.35 -14.87 -9.16
N GLY A 88 2.56 -15.40 -8.91
CA GLY A 88 3.02 -15.79 -7.58
C GLY A 88 2.08 -16.82 -6.92
N ALA A 89 1.57 -16.51 -5.73
CA ALA A 89 0.58 -17.35 -5.02
C ALA A 89 -0.88 -17.10 -5.48
N GLY A 90 -1.09 -16.20 -6.44
CA GLY A 90 -2.38 -15.97 -7.09
C GLY A 90 -3.27 -14.94 -6.42
N VAL A 91 -2.76 -14.08 -5.52
CA VAL A 91 -3.60 -13.08 -4.84
C VAL A 91 -4.26 -12.12 -5.82
N ASP A 92 -3.47 -11.53 -6.71
CA ASP A 92 -3.97 -10.60 -7.73
C ASP A 92 -4.82 -11.34 -8.77
N SER A 93 -4.36 -12.49 -9.28
CA SER A 93 -5.14 -13.36 -10.17
C SER A 93 -6.54 -13.70 -9.64
N ILE A 94 -6.66 -14.07 -8.36
CA ILE A 94 -7.95 -14.39 -7.72
C ILE A 94 -8.84 -13.14 -7.62
N ALA A 95 -8.27 -12.00 -7.22
CA ALA A 95 -9.00 -10.74 -7.15
C ALA A 95 -9.52 -10.28 -8.52
N LEU A 96 -8.67 -10.36 -9.56
CA LEU A 96 -9.03 -10.08 -10.94
C LEU A 96 -10.17 -10.99 -11.42
N ALA A 97 -10.07 -12.29 -11.17
CA ALA A 97 -11.07 -13.26 -11.59
C ALA A 97 -12.42 -13.08 -10.88
N GLN A 98 -12.41 -12.64 -9.62
CA GLN A 98 -13.63 -12.31 -8.87
C GLN A 98 -14.30 -11.04 -9.40
N TYR A 99 -13.51 -10.00 -9.70
CA TYR A 99 -14.03 -8.70 -10.12
C TYR A 99 -14.54 -8.69 -11.58
N LEU A 100 -13.77 -9.28 -12.50
CA LEU A 100 -14.07 -9.22 -13.93
C LEU A 100 -15.31 -10.04 -14.30
N GLU A 101 -15.68 -11.00 -13.43
CA GLU A 101 -16.71 -12.02 -13.66
C GLU A 101 -16.44 -12.82 -14.95
N ARG A 102 -17.08 -13.99 -15.12
CA ARG A 102 -16.89 -14.75 -16.37
C ARG A 102 -17.51 -13.97 -17.54
N SER A 103 -16.67 -13.38 -18.36
CA SER A 103 -17.04 -12.64 -19.56
C SER A 103 -17.75 -13.50 -20.62
N SER A 104 -17.42 -14.79 -20.71
CA SER A 104 -18.11 -15.81 -21.51
C SER A 104 -17.58 -17.22 -21.17
N GLU A 105 -18.22 -18.28 -21.66
CA GLU A 105 -17.66 -19.65 -21.64
C GLU A 105 -16.48 -19.83 -22.62
N SER A 106 -16.27 -18.88 -23.54
CA SER A 106 -15.38 -19.04 -24.69
C SER A 106 -13.90 -18.75 -24.40
N PHE A 107 -13.57 -18.05 -23.31
CA PHE A 107 -12.18 -17.78 -22.94
C PHE A 107 -11.98 -17.64 -21.43
N GLU A 108 -10.75 -17.90 -20.97
CA GLU A 108 -10.36 -17.68 -19.58
C GLU A 108 -10.22 -16.18 -19.31
N THR A 109 -11.04 -15.62 -18.43
CA THR A 109 -11.06 -14.18 -18.12
C THR A 109 -9.73 -13.68 -17.55
N VAL A 110 -9.04 -14.52 -16.77
CA VAL A 110 -7.71 -14.21 -16.24
C VAL A 110 -6.75 -15.31 -16.64
N LEU A 111 -5.62 -14.95 -17.25
CA LEU A 111 -4.54 -15.87 -17.58
C LEU A 111 -3.34 -15.62 -16.66
N PRO A 112 -3.15 -16.43 -15.59
CA PRO A 112 -1.98 -16.32 -14.74
C PRO A 112 -0.77 -16.97 -15.40
N ILE A 113 0.39 -16.34 -15.30
CA ILE A 113 1.67 -16.83 -15.80
C ILE A 113 2.70 -16.68 -14.67
N ASP A 114 3.56 -17.68 -14.49
CA ASP A 114 4.70 -17.57 -13.59
C ASP A 114 5.85 -18.49 -14.05
N ALA A 115 7.09 -18.03 -13.88
CA ALA A 115 8.28 -18.81 -14.18
C ALA A 115 8.52 -19.93 -13.15
N SER A 116 7.87 -19.88 -11.99
CA SER A 116 7.93 -20.90 -10.94
C SER A 116 6.75 -21.87 -11.04
N GLY A 117 7.04 -23.14 -11.32
CA GLY A 117 6.02 -24.19 -11.32
C GLY A 117 5.32 -24.33 -9.96
N LEU A 118 6.04 -24.10 -8.86
CA LEU A 118 5.44 -24.12 -7.52
C LEU A 118 4.46 -22.95 -7.30
N ALA A 119 4.78 -21.76 -7.81
CA ALA A 119 3.88 -20.61 -7.78
C ALA A 119 2.59 -20.91 -8.58
N CYS A 120 2.72 -21.52 -9.77
CA CYS A 120 1.58 -21.98 -10.56
C CYS A 120 0.71 -23.00 -9.81
N GLU A 121 1.31 -24.02 -9.16
CA GLU A 121 0.54 -24.99 -8.36
C GLU A 121 -0.19 -24.32 -7.19
N LEU A 122 0.47 -23.39 -6.49
CA LEU A 122 -0.14 -22.63 -5.39
C LEU A 122 -1.29 -21.74 -5.90
N THR A 123 -1.10 -21.01 -6.99
CA THR A 123 -2.15 -20.20 -7.64
C THR A 123 -3.36 -21.06 -7.99
N ARG A 124 -3.15 -22.22 -8.63
CA ARG A 124 -4.24 -23.14 -8.99
C ARG A 124 -4.98 -23.65 -7.77
N TRP A 125 -4.26 -24.06 -6.72
CA TRP A 125 -4.87 -24.59 -5.51
C TRP A 125 -5.60 -23.50 -4.71
N ASN A 126 -4.98 -22.34 -4.52
CA ASN A 126 -5.56 -21.18 -3.83
C ASN A 126 -6.82 -20.69 -4.55
N ALA A 127 -6.82 -20.65 -5.88
CA ALA A 127 -8.00 -20.30 -6.66
C ALA A 127 -9.17 -21.25 -6.37
N ARG A 128 -8.90 -22.57 -6.37
CA ARG A 128 -9.92 -23.59 -6.03
C ARG A 128 -10.49 -23.42 -4.63
N GLN A 129 -9.65 -23.13 -3.62
CA GLN A 129 -10.13 -22.87 -2.26
C GLN A 129 -10.94 -21.58 -2.13
N ASN A 130 -10.78 -20.65 -3.06
CA ASN A 130 -11.56 -19.42 -3.15
C ASN A 130 -12.70 -19.52 -4.19
N GLY A 131 -13.09 -20.74 -4.58
CA GLY A 131 -14.26 -20.99 -5.43
C GLY A 131 -14.05 -20.72 -6.92
N LEU A 132 -12.81 -20.61 -7.37
CA LEU A 132 -12.44 -20.29 -8.75
C LEU A 132 -11.72 -21.46 -9.43
N VAL A 133 -11.71 -21.44 -10.75
CA VAL A 133 -10.88 -22.33 -11.56
C VAL A 133 -9.98 -21.45 -12.41
N LEU A 134 -8.69 -21.44 -12.08
CA LEU A 134 -7.64 -20.78 -12.86
C LEU A 134 -6.65 -21.82 -13.36
N ASN A 135 -6.14 -21.62 -14.58
CA ASN A 135 -5.20 -22.50 -15.26
C ASN A 135 -3.86 -21.77 -15.46
N PRO A 136 -3.07 -21.56 -14.39
CA PRO A 136 -1.79 -20.87 -14.49
C PRO A 136 -0.85 -21.59 -15.45
N ARG A 137 -0.18 -20.81 -16.31
CA ARG A 137 0.84 -21.28 -17.25
C ARG A 137 2.22 -21.16 -16.61
N HIS A 138 2.89 -22.29 -16.44
CA HIS A 138 4.28 -22.34 -16.00
C HIS A 138 5.20 -22.04 -17.19
N ALA A 139 5.64 -20.80 -17.32
CA ALA A 139 6.51 -20.31 -18.38
C ALA A 139 7.10 -18.96 -17.98
N ARG A 140 8.22 -18.56 -18.60
CA ARG A 140 8.65 -17.16 -18.50
C ARG A 140 7.67 -16.28 -19.26
N PHE A 141 7.39 -15.08 -18.76
CA PHE A 141 6.39 -14.18 -19.34
C PHE A 141 6.68 -13.85 -20.81
N GLU A 142 7.95 -13.65 -21.17
CA GLU A 142 8.40 -13.37 -22.53
C GLU A 142 8.20 -14.53 -23.51
N GLU A 143 8.11 -15.78 -23.03
CA GLU A 143 8.00 -16.99 -23.86
C GLU A 143 6.55 -17.32 -24.23
N VAL A 144 5.57 -16.64 -23.63
CA VAL A 144 4.15 -16.94 -23.83
C VAL A 144 3.58 -16.08 -24.97
N ASP A 145 2.88 -16.74 -25.89
CA ASP A 145 2.00 -16.06 -26.84
C ASP A 145 0.77 -15.54 -26.10
N LEU A 146 0.67 -14.21 -25.99
CA LEU A 146 -0.41 -13.52 -25.29
C LEU A 146 -1.60 -13.30 -26.23
N PRO A 147 -2.84 -13.39 -25.75
CA PRO A 147 -4.01 -13.01 -26.54
C PRO A 147 -3.94 -11.54 -26.95
N SER A 148 -4.23 -11.23 -28.21
CA SER A 148 -4.02 -9.89 -28.80
C SER A 148 -4.87 -8.77 -28.18
N GLN A 149 -5.90 -9.10 -27.40
CA GLN A 149 -6.79 -8.14 -26.74
C GLN A 149 -6.70 -8.24 -25.20
N ALA A 150 -5.72 -8.97 -24.67
CA ALA A 150 -5.57 -9.11 -23.23
C ALA A 150 -4.88 -7.88 -22.63
N TRP A 151 -5.47 -7.38 -21.55
CA TRP A 151 -4.89 -6.36 -20.69
C TRP A 151 -3.81 -6.98 -19.81
N LEU A 152 -2.83 -6.19 -19.36
CA LEU A 152 -1.71 -6.70 -18.58
C LEU A 152 -1.77 -6.25 -17.12
N HIS A 153 -1.61 -7.19 -16.20
CA HIS A 153 -1.28 -6.94 -14.80
C HIS A 153 0.09 -7.54 -14.52
N LEU A 154 1.02 -6.71 -14.02
CA LEU A 154 2.41 -7.11 -13.80
C LEU A 154 2.85 -6.72 -12.38
N ASP A 155 3.43 -7.67 -11.66
CA ASP A 155 4.10 -7.48 -10.37
C ASP A 155 5.50 -8.10 -10.44
N PRO A 156 6.43 -7.46 -11.18
CA PRO A 156 7.72 -8.07 -11.44
C PRO A 156 8.58 -8.14 -10.17
N ASP A 157 9.36 -9.22 -10.07
CA ASP A 157 10.35 -9.36 -9.02
C ASP A 157 11.47 -8.35 -9.23
N ARG A 158 11.99 -7.78 -8.14
CA ARG A 158 13.22 -6.97 -8.21
C ARG A 158 14.42 -7.91 -8.34
N ARG A 159 15.23 -7.72 -9.38
CA ARG A 159 16.50 -8.43 -9.50
C ARG A 159 17.55 -7.76 -8.61
N ALA A 160 18.14 -8.52 -7.70
CA ALA A 160 19.38 -8.12 -7.06
C ALA A 160 20.54 -8.54 -7.98
N SER A 161 21.08 -7.61 -8.78
CA SER A 161 22.21 -7.89 -9.67
C SER A 161 23.55 -7.48 -9.05
N GLY A 162 24.45 -8.44 -8.84
CA GLY A 162 25.91 -8.26 -8.85
C GLY A 162 26.54 -7.09 -8.07
N ARG A 163 27.76 -6.71 -8.47
CA ARG A 163 28.64 -5.75 -7.77
C ARG A 163 28.22 -4.29 -7.93
N THR A 164 27.30 -4.01 -8.86
CA THR A 164 26.63 -2.73 -9.11
C THR A 164 25.12 -2.97 -9.14
N VAL A 165 24.40 -2.37 -8.20
CA VAL A 165 22.94 -2.53 -8.08
C VAL A 165 22.27 -1.61 -9.08
N ASP A 166 21.73 -2.17 -10.17
CA ASP A 166 20.72 -1.48 -10.96
C ASP A 166 19.42 -1.48 -10.15
N VAL A 167 19.04 -0.31 -9.65
CA VAL A 167 17.87 -0.14 -8.77
C VAL A 167 16.55 -0.36 -9.51
N TYR A 168 16.58 -0.39 -10.84
CA TYR A 168 15.43 -0.59 -11.72
C TYR A 168 15.35 -2.00 -12.32
N ALA A 169 16.33 -2.85 -12.03
CA ALA A 169 16.37 -4.21 -12.57
C ALA A 169 15.19 -5.06 -12.06
N THR A 170 14.45 -5.61 -13.02
CA THR A 170 13.24 -6.40 -12.80
C THR A 170 13.31 -7.75 -13.53
N GLU A 171 12.53 -8.71 -13.05
CA GLU A 171 12.22 -9.97 -13.73
C GLU A 171 10.69 -10.07 -13.88
N PRO A 172 10.15 -10.15 -15.12
CA PRO A 172 10.82 -10.03 -16.41
C PRO A 172 11.57 -8.70 -16.60
N SER A 173 12.48 -8.62 -17.57
CA SER A 173 13.25 -7.39 -17.80
C SER A 173 12.35 -6.21 -18.17
N TRP A 174 12.73 -4.99 -17.77
CA TRP A 174 11.96 -3.79 -18.12
C TRP A 174 11.72 -3.65 -19.62
N THR A 175 12.71 -3.96 -20.47
CA THR A 175 12.56 -3.97 -21.94
C THR A 175 11.43 -4.90 -22.39
N THR A 176 11.37 -6.11 -21.83
CA THR A 176 10.27 -7.06 -22.12
C THR A 176 8.93 -6.48 -21.70
N ILE A 177 8.86 -5.92 -20.49
CA ILE A 177 7.65 -5.30 -19.94
C ILE A 177 7.18 -4.18 -20.87
N ALA A 178 8.07 -3.27 -21.25
CA ALA A 178 7.76 -2.12 -22.12
C ALA A 178 7.21 -2.56 -23.49
N THR A 179 7.87 -3.51 -24.17
CA THR A 179 7.38 -4.03 -25.46
C THR A 179 6.00 -4.69 -25.34
N ARG A 180 5.76 -5.46 -24.26
CA ARG A 180 4.46 -6.10 -24.05
C ARG A 180 3.35 -5.10 -23.73
N ILE A 181 3.67 -4.03 -22.97
CA ILE A 181 2.72 -2.95 -22.69
C ILE A 181 2.32 -2.24 -23.97
N ASP A 182 3.28 -1.88 -24.83
CA ASP A 182 3.01 -1.19 -26.10
C ASP A 182 1.97 -1.93 -26.95
N GLN A 183 2.09 -3.26 -27.01
CA GLN A 183 1.21 -4.16 -27.77
C GLN A 183 -0.16 -4.44 -27.11
N ALA A 184 -0.36 -4.07 -25.85
CA ALA A 184 -1.58 -4.38 -25.10
C ALA A 184 -2.59 -3.23 -25.08
N PRO A 185 -3.91 -3.47 -25.02
CA PRO A 185 -4.91 -2.40 -24.92
C PRO A 185 -4.75 -1.52 -23.68
N GLY A 186 -4.22 -2.08 -22.58
CA GLY A 186 -3.86 -1.33 -21.38
C GLY A 186 -3.12 -2.23 -20.39
N ALA A 187 -2.42 -1.59 -19.45
CA ALA A 187 -1.55 -2.28 -18.53
C ALA A 187 -1.49 -1.60 -17.16
N SER A 188 -1.22 -2.42 -16.14
CA SER A 188 -0.88 -1.97 -14.81
C SER A 188 0.36 -2.70 -14.30
N VAL A 189 1.37 -1.94 -13.86
CA VAL A 189 2.62 -2.46 -13.32
C VAL A 189 2.78 -2.03 -11.87
N LYS A 190 3.09 -2.97 -10.98
CA LYS A 190 3.44 -2.68 -9.58
C LYS A 190 4.85 -2.11 -9.48
N SER A 191 5.01 -1.10 -8.63
CA SER A 191 6.31 -0.54 -8.28
C SER A 191 6.43 -0.30 -6.77
N ALA A 192 7.66 -0.02 -6.33
CA ALA A 192 7.93 0.44 -4.97
C ALA A 192 7.12 1.70 -4.68
N PRO A 193 6.56 1.90 -3.47
CA PRO A 193 5.91 3.16 -3.11
C PRO A 193 6.76 4.42 -3.33
N GLY A 194 8.09 4.28 -3.21
CA GLY A 194 9.06 5.37 -3.41
C GLY A 194 9.70 5.41 -4.80
N PHE A 195 9.21 4.62 -5.77
CA PHE A 195 9.76 4.66 -7.12
C PHE A 195 9.40 5.99 -7.80
N GLN A 196 10.44 6.78 -8.02
CA GLN A 196 10.41 8.03 -8.77
C GLN A 196 11.50 7.92 -9.84
N PRO A 197 11.12 7.74 -11.11
CA PRO A 197 12.11 7.64 -12.18
C PRO A 197 12.82 8.98 -12.32
N ASP A 198 14.14 8.93 -12.45
CA ASP A 198 14.95 10.09 -12.80
C ASP A 198 14.75 10.47 -14.28
N ALA A 199 15.29 11.62 -14.68
CA ALA A 199 15.14 12.14 -16.04
C ALA A 199 15.77 11.24 -17.11
N ASP A 200 16.74 10.41 -16.73
CA ASP A 200 17.46 9.51 -17.62
C ASP A 200 16.79 8.13 -17.73
N PHE A 201 15.77 7.85 -16.93
CA PHE A 201 15.02 6.61 -16.98
C PHE A 201 14.25 6.50 -18.30
N SER A 202 14.63 5.51 -19.11
CA SER A 202 13.93 5.21 -20.36
C SER A 202 12.77 4.26 -20.12
N TRP A 203 11.56 4.73 -20.42
CA TRP A 203 10.36 3.91 -20.41
C TRP A 203 10.32 2.87 -21.55
N GLY A 204 11.14 3.05 -22.59
CA GLY A 204 11.12 2.18 -23.76
C GLY A 204 9.89 2.42 -24.65
N GLU A 205 9.48 1.38 -25.37
CA GLU A 205 8.42 1.45 -26.39
C GLU A 205 7.06 1.88 -25.85
N CYS A 206 6.74 1.56 -24.59
CA CYS A 206 5.45 1.92 -24.00
C CYS A 206 5.30 3.39 -23.61
N GLY A 207 6.39 4.18 -23.63
CA GLY A 207 6.38 5.54 -23.12
C GLY A 207 6.08 5.64 -21.61
N ALA A 208 6.04 6.86 -21.10
CA ALA A 208 5.71 7.11 -19.69
C ALA A 208 4.26 6.65 -19.39
N PRO A 209 3.97 6.20 -18.15
CA PRO A 209 2.61 5.85 -17.76
C PRO A 209 1.72 7.09 -17.79
N ASP A 210 0.48 6.92 -18.24
CA ASP A 210 -0.55 7.98 -18.24
C ASP A 210 -0.85 8.44 -16.80
N ALA A 211 -0.87 7.48 -15.86
CA ALA A 211 -1.20 7.75 -14.48
C ALA A 211 -0.36 6.91 -13.50
N ARG A 212 -0.15 7.45 -12.29
CA ARG A 212 0.46 6.72 -11.18
C ARG A 212 -0.44 6.75 -9.95
N ARG A 213 -0.66 5.60 -9.32
CA ARG A 213 -1.51 5.48 -8.13
C ARG A 213 -0.72 4.99 -6.92
N TRP A 214 -0.84 5.68 -5.80
CA TRP A 214 -0.32 5.25 -4.50
C TRP A 214 -1.46 4.75 -3.64
N ILE A 215 -1.31 3.54 -3.11
CA ILE A 215 -2.36 2.87 -2.34
C ILE A 215 -1.87 2.69 -0.91
N SER A 216 -2.58 3.27 0.05
CA SER A 216 -2.38 3.06 1.47
C SER A 216 -3.51 2.29 2.11
N ARG A 217 -3.18 1.64 3.21
CA ARG A 217 -4.16 0.98 4.08
C ARG A 217 -3.74 1.13 5.52
N ASP A 218 -4.68 1.61 6.34
CA ASP A 218 -4.51 1.81 7.78
C ASP A 218 -3.24 2.63 8.10
N GLY A 219 -3.05 3.71 7.34
CA GLY A 219 -1.96 4.67 7.58
C GLY A 219 -0.57 4.22 7.13
N THR A 220 -0.47 3.18 6.28
CA THR A 220 0.79 2.75 5.65
C THR A 220 0.61 2.63 4.13
N VAL A 221 1.52 3.21 3.34
CA VAL A 221 1.53 3.01 1.88
C VAL A 221 1.99 1.60 1.57
N ARG A 222 1.18 0.86 0.81
CA ARG A 222 1.40 -0.55 0.47
C ARG A 222 2.06 -0.72 -0.88
N GLN A 223 1.59 0.03 -1.87
CA GLN A 223 2.08 -0.10 -3.24
C GLN A 223 1.95 1.20 -4.03
N GLN A 224 2.71 1.26 -5.12
CA GLN A 224 2.47 2.16 -6.23
C GLN A 224 2.11 1.31 -7.47
N ARG A 225 1.20 1.82 -8.30
CA ARG A 225 0.84 1.27 -9.61
C ARG A 225 1.13 2.29 -10.69
N LEU A 226 1.73 1.83 -11.77
CA LEU A 226 1.94 2.57 -13.01
C LEU A 226 0.89 2.09 -14.01
N TYR A 227 0.22 3.01 -14.69
CA TYR A 227 -0.91 2.70 -15.56
C TYR A 227 -0.67 3.21 -16.98
N TRP A 228 -1.03 2.36 -17.95
CA TRP A 228 -1.13 2.69 -19.37
C TRP A 228 -2.53 2.35 -19.84
N ARG A 229 -3.22 3.33 -20.41
CA ARG A 229 -4.54 3.21 -21.05
C ARG A 229 -5.62 2.64 -20.13
N ILE A 230 -5.53 2.92 -18.82
CA ILE A 230 -6.54 2.50 -17.82
C ILE A 230 -7.71 3.50 -17.79
N PRO A 231 -8.91 3.15 -18.29
CA PRO A 231 -9.98 4.13 -18.50
C PRO A 231 -10.57 4.69 -17.20
N ARG A 232 -10.49 3.93 -16.10
CA ARG A 232 -10.96 4.39 -14.78
C ARG A 232 -10.30 5.70 -14.34
N TRP A 233 -9.07 5.94 -14.80
CA TRP A 233 -8.23 7.07 -14.39
C TRP A 233 -7.93 7.99 -15.58
N GLU A 234 -8.85 8.08 -16.53
CA GLU A 234 -8.72 9.00 -17.67
C GLU A 234 -8.44 10.44 -17.19
N ASN A 235 -7.45 11.09 -17.81
CA ASN A 235 -6.93 12.42 -17.47
C ASN A 235 -6.24 12.55 -16.10
N ALA A 236 -6.11 11.48 -15.31
CA ALA A 236 -5.38 11.54 -14.05
C ALA A 236 -3.88 11.40 -14.28
N ALA A 237 -3.07 12.27 -13.68
CA ALA A 237 -1.62 12.09 -13.60
C ALA A 237 -1.22 11.33 -12.33
N ARG A 238 -1.86 11.67 -11.19
CA ARG A 238 -1.59 11.06 -9.88
C ARG A 238 -2.87 10.75 -9.13
N ILE A 239 -2.88 9.57 -8.50
CA ILE A 239 -3.98 9.11 -7.66
C ILE A 239 -3.43 8.74 -6.28
N ALA A 240 -4.00 9.30 -5.22
CA ALA A 240 -3.77 8.85 -3.85
C ALA A 240 -5.02 8.10 -3.36
N SER A 241 -4.89 6.79 -3.12
CA SER A 241 -5.98 5.96 -2.61
C SER A 241 -5.69 5.52 -1.18
N GLY A 242 -6.64 5.70 -0.28
CA GLY A 242 -6.49 5.30 1.12
C GLY A 242 -7.70 4.52 1.60
N PHE A 243 -7.43 3.42 2.31
CA PHE A 243 -8.45 2.69 3.06
C PHE A 243 -8.37 2.99 4.54
N ARG A 244 -9.52 3.30 5.14
CA ARG A 244 -9.72 3.29 6.59
C ARG A 244 -10.96 2.50 6.94
N LYS A 245 -10.89 1.66 7.98
CA LYS A 245 -12.02 0.84 8.43
C LYS A 245 -13.32 1.64 8.66
N ALA A 246 -13.22 2.87 9.13
CA ALA A 246 -14.39 3.72 9.42
C ALA A 246 -15.04 4.34 8.18
N SER A 247 -14.30 4.56 7.09
CA SER A 247 -14.76 5.31 5.92
C SER A 247 -14.67 4.54 4.59
N GLY A 248 -14.12 3.32 4.60
CA GLY A 248 -13.87 2.56 3.39
C GLY A 248 -12.71 3.11 2.55
N TRP A 249 -12.78 2.85 1.25
CA TRP A 249 -11.83 3.36 0.24
C TRP A 249 -12.18 4.79 -0.16
N HIS A 250 -11.16 5.63 -0.28
CA HIS A 250 -11.25 6.98 -0.82
C HIS A 250 -10.16 7.19 -1.86
N HIS A 251 -10.46 7.95 -2.91
CA HIS A 251 -9.54 8.25 -4.00
C HIS A 251 -9.43 9.75 -4.20
N GLU A 252 -8.21 10.24 -4.18
CA GLU A 252 -7.87 11.59 -4.58
C GLU A 252 -7.17 11.57 -5.92
N VAL A 253 -7.73 12.31 -6.89
CA VAL A 253 -7.32 12.29 -8.29
C VAL A 253 -6.82 13.69 -8.66
N PHE A 254 -5.66 13.75 -9.30
CA PHE A 254 -5.01 14.98 -9.73
C PHE A 254 -4.54 14.83 -11.18
N ASP A 255 -4.97 15.75 -12.04
CA ASP A 255 -4.45 15.91 -13.40
C ASP A 255 -3.16 16.77 -13.40
N GLU A 256 -2.55 16.95 -14.57
CA GLU A 256 -1.32 17.75 -14.69
C GLU A 256 -1.55 19.23 -14.36
N GLU A 257 -2.69 19.81 -14.76
CA GLU A 257 -2.99 21.24 -14.54
C GLU A 257 -3.07 21.57 -13.04
N ILE A 258 -3.75 20.74 -12.26
CA ILE A 258 -3.85 20.89 -10.80
C ILE A 258 -2.48 20.77 -10.14
N LEU A 259 -1.63 19.86 -10.63
CA LEU A 259 -0.29 19.66 -10.08
C LEU A 259 0.64 20.84 -10.41
N ASP A 260 0.58 21.37 -11.63
CA ASP A 260 1.36 22.53 -12.05
C ASP A 260 0.95 23.81 -11.30
N ASP A 261 -0.36 24.02 -11.10
CA ASP A 261 -0.84 25.14 -10.30
C ASP A 261 -0.46 25.00 -8.81
N SER A 262 -0.28 23.77 -8.32
CA SER A 262 0.19 23.54 -6.96
C SER A 262 1.63 24.02 -6.73
N GLU A 263 2.51 24.01 -7.74
CA GLU A 263 3.84 24.61 -7.64
C GLU A 263 3.79 26.14 -7.49
N ARG A 264 2.76 26.78 -8.04
CA ARG A 264 2.50 28.22 -7.83
C ARG A 264 1.95 28.48 -6.43
N TYR A 265 1.07 27.61 -5.94
CA TYR A 265 0.50 27.65 -4.59
C TYR A 265 1.54 27.34 -3.50
N PHE A 266 2.61 26.61 -3.82
CA PHE A 266 3.71 26.26 -2.91
C PHE A 266 4.40 27.47 -2.25
N ARG A 267 4.28 28.67 -2.84
CA ARG A 267 4.85 29.91 -2.27
C ARG A 267 4.18 30.36 -0.97
N ILE A 268 3.10 29.72 -0.53
CA ILE A 268 2.42 30.01 0.73
C ILE A 268 2.92 29.02 1.80
N LEU A 269 4.17 29.22 2.26
CA LEU A 269 4.72 28.48 3.40
C LEU A 269 4.24 29.13 4.70
N HIS A 270 3.80 28.30 5.65
CA HIS A 270 3.46 28.78 6.99
C HIS A 270 4.71 28.97 7.83
N GLU A 271 4.97 30.22 8.20
CA GLU A 271 5.95 30.52 9.25
C GLU A 271 5.34 30.26 10.63
N ARG A 272 6.20 30.11 11.64
CA ARG A 272 5.81 29.82 13.02
C ARG A 272 4.78 30.82 13.59
N SER A 273 4.81 32.07 13.12
CA SER A 273 3.88 33.14 13.54
C SER A 273 2.41 32.82 13.25
N GLU A 274 2.13 31.93 12.30
CA GLU A 274 0.77 31.58 11.86
C GLU A 274 0.18 30.33 12.54
N ILE A 275 0.95 29.61 13.38
CA ILE A 275 0.41 28.55 14.23
C ILE A 275 0.34 29.04 15.67
N GLN A 276 -0.86 28.98 16.24
CA GLN A 276 -1.11 29.39 17.62
C GLN A 276 -1.81 28.26 18.38
N VAL A 277 -1.78 28.35 19.71
CA VAL A 277 -2.61 27.50 20.56
C VAL A 277 -4.08 27.75 20.20
N GLY A 278 -4.85 26.67 20.06
CA GLY A 278 -6.24 26.69 19.60
C GLY A 278 -6.43 26.50 18.10
N CYS A 279 -5.38 26.63 17.28
CA CYS A 279 -5.45 26.35 15.86
C CYS A 279 -5.59 24.84 15.57
N TYR A 280 -6.00 24.53 14.34
CA TYR A 280 -6.17 23.15 13.87
C TYR A 280 -5.08 22.77 12.88
N VAL A 281 -4.54 21.57 13.09
CA VAL A 281 -3.50 20.96 12.25
C VAL A 281 -3.99 19.61 11.77
N ALA A 282 -3.80 19.31 10.50
CA ALA A 282 -4.15 18.06 9.87
C ALA A 282 -2.90 17.23 9.55
N ASP A 283 -2.92 15.95 9.95
CA ASP A 283 -2.08 14.92 9.35
C ASP A 283 -2.85 14.26 8.21
N HIS A 284 -2.20 14.12 7.06
CA HIS A 284 -2.80 13.52 5.88
C HIS A 284 -2.45 12.03 5.76
N ASP A 285 -3.24 11.30 5.01
CA ASP A 285 -2.91 9.93 4.62
C ASP A 285 -1.54 9.88 3.91
N PRO A 286 -0.68 8.88 4.19
CA PRO A 286 0.65 8.83 3.61
C PRO A 286 0.66 8.59 2.10
N ALA A 287 -0.42 8.11 1.48
CA ALA A 287 -0.52 8.00 0.02
C ALA A 287 -0.42 9.37 -0.66
N LEU A 288 -1.06 10.40 -0.08
CA LEU A 288 -0.98 11.79 -0.61
C LEU A 288 0.45 12.31 -0.62
N ARG A 289 1.20 11.99 0.44
CA ARG A 289 2.61 12.37 0.56
C ARG A 289 3.49 11.61 -0.42
N ALA A 290 3.29 10.30 -0.53
CA ALA A 290 4.06 9.48 -1.47
C ALA A 290 3.80 9.88 -2.94
N ALA A 291 2.57 10.32 -3.23
CA ALA A 291 2.18 10.89 -4.52
C ALA A 291 2.65 12.34 -4.73
N GLY A 292 3.16 13.02 -3.70
CA GLY A 292 3.52 14.44 -3.77
C GLY A 292 2.31 15.37 -4.01
N CYS A 293 1.12 14.99 -3.54
CA CYS A 293 -0.14 15.70 -3.80
C CYS A 293 -0.66 16.49 -2.58
N VAL A 294 0.14 16.64 -1.52
CA VAL A 294 -0.27 17.35 -0.29
C VAL A 294 -0.60 18.80 -0.58
N VAL A 295 0.23 19.48 -1.38
CA VAL A 295 0.05 20.90 -1.73
C VAL A 295 -1.19 21.09 -2.60
N ALA A 296 -1.38 20.24 -3.61
CA ALA A 296 -2.56 20.26 -4.47
C ALA A 296 -3.86 20.06 -3.66
N LEU A 297 -3.87 19.06 -2.76
CA LEU A 297 -5.02 18.83 -1.87
C LEU A 297 -5.27 20.03 -0.95
N ALA A 298 -4.20 20.61 -0.38
CA ALA A 298 -4.32 21.76 0.50
C ALA A 298 -4.91 22.97 -0.23
N GLY A 299 -4.44 23.28 -1.44
CA GLY A 299 -5.01 24.35 -2.27
C GLY A 299 -6.50 24.13 -2.55
N ARG A 300 -6.89 22.92 -2.95
CA ARG A 300 -8.28 22.58 -3.24
C ARG A 300 -9.20 22.69 -2.01
N LEU A 301 -8.69 22.32 -0.83
CA LEU A 301 -9.41 22.40 0.45
C LEU A 301 -9.22 23.74 1.18
N GLN A 302 -8.56 24.72 0.56
CA GLN A 302 -8.23 26.02 1.16
C GLN A 302 -7.49 25.89 2.51
N MET A 303 -6.71 24.83 2.64
CA MET A 303 -5.78 24.62 3.75
C MET A 303 -4.41 25.18 3.36
N LYS A 304 -3.55 25.24 4.36
CA LYS A 304 -2.19 25.72 4.18
C LYS A 304 -1.18 24.68 4.64
N VAL A 305 -0.05 24.56 3.93
CA VAL A 305 0.95 23.53 4.22
C VAL A 305 2.02 24.08 5.16
N LEU A 306 2.29 23.33 6.22
CA LEU A 306 3.24 23.69 7.27
C LEU A 306 4.65 23.24 6.89
N GLY A 307 5.56 24.20 6.71
CA GLY A 307 6.96 23.91 6.41
C GLY A 307 7.20 23.70 4.92
N ASN A 308 7.05 22.48 4.41
CA ASN A 308 7.21 22.15 2.99
C ASN A 308 6.18 21.07 2.57
N GLU A 309 6.25 20.59 1.33
CA GLU A 309 5.31 19.64 0.71
C GLU A 309 5.16 18.29 1.46
N PHE A 310 6.07 17.95 2.37
CA PHE A 310 6.00 16.75 3.20
C PHE A 310 5.49 17.03 4.63
N GLY A 311 5.10 18.27 4.91
CA GLY A 311 4.63 18.77 6.20
C GLY A 311 3.18 18.45 6.53
N TYR A 312 2.72 18.94 7.67
CA TYR A 312 1.30 18.90 8.05
C TYR A 312 0.51 19.99 7.32
N CYS A 313 -0.82 19.95 7.39
CA CYS A 313 -1.68 21.04 6.92
C CYS A 313 -2.26 21.82 8.11
N SER A 314 -2.65 23.08 7.92
CA SER A 314 -3.40 23.87 8.91
C SER A 314 -4.61 24.56 8.27
N ALA A 315 -5.63 24.82 9.07
CA ALA A 315 -6.80 25.58 8.67
C ALA A 315 -7.43 26.31 9.87
N ASN A 316 -8.25 27.32 9.59
CA ASN A 316 -9.01 28.04 10.61
C ASN A 316 -10.06 27.15 11.29
N GLN A 317 -10.61 26.18 10.55
CA GLN A 317 -11.55 25.18 11.03
C GLN A 317 -11.21 23.82 10.40
N PRO A 318 -11.48 22.70 11.08
CA PRO A 318 -11.31 21.37 10.51
C PRO A 318 -12.20 21.19 9.27
N VAL A 319 -11.63 20.55 8.24
CA VAL A 319 -12.36 20.18 7.02
C VAL A 319 -12.57 18.67 7.02
N ALA A 320 -13.82 18.23 7.03
CA ALA A 320 -14.17 16.82 6.98
C ALA A 320 -13.63 16.18 5.69
N HIS A 321 -12.71 15.23 5.83
CA HIS A 321 -12.10 14.56 4.68
C HIS A 321 -11.56 13.17 5.07
N PRO A 322 -11.89 12.09 4.35
CA PRO A 322 -11.48 10.72 4.71
C PRO A 322 -9.96 10.50 4.79
N MET A 323 -9.19 11.30 4.06
CA MET A 323 -7.72 11.25 4.06
C MET A 323 -7.06 12.24 5.04
N LEU A 324 -7.81 12.93 5.89
CA LEU A 324 -7.26 13.84 6.91
C LEU A 324 -7.59 13.35 8.33
N ARG A 325 -6.68 13.60 9.26
CA ARG A 325 -6.91 13.52 10.71
C ARG A 325 -6.61 14.88 11.31
N TRP A 326 -7.55 15.40 12.09
CA TRP A 326 -7.44 16.73 12.65
C TRP A 326 -7.02 16.71 14.11
N PHE A 327 -6.22 17.69 14.46
CA PHE A 327 -5.64 17.86 15.77
C PHE A 327 -5.80 19.32 16.20
N ARG A 328 -6.30 19.54 17.41
CA ARG A 328 -6.31 20.87 18.03
C ARG A 328 -4.99 21.09 18.75
N VAL A 329 -4.31 22.19 18.45
CA VAL A 329 -3.04 22.56 19.10
C VAL A 329 -3.31 23.08 20.51
N LEU A 330 -2.72 22.45 21.51
CA LEU A 330 -2.85 22.79 22.92
C LEU A 330 -1.63 23.53 23.47
N ASP A 331 -0.44 23.22 22.93
CA ASP A 331 0.81 23.90 23.27
C ASP A 331 1.82 23.84 22.11
N LEU A 332 2.75 24.79 22.08
CA LEU A 332 3.77 24.93 21.04
C LEU A 332 5.15 25.05 21.66
N LEU A 333 5.90 23.96 21.62
CA LEU A 333 7.23 23.88 22.21
C LEU A 333 8.30 23.92 21.13
N PRO A 334 9.49 24.52 21.39
CA PRO A 334 10.66 24.14 20.62
C PRO A 334 10.92 22.65 20.83
N MET A 335 11.42 21.96 19.81
CA MET A 335 11.74 20.53 19.89
C MET A 335 13.00 20.30 20.74
N ASP A 336 12.82 20.43 22.06
CA ASP A 336 13.79 20.17 23.12
C ASP A 336 13.24 19.06 24.01
N ARG A 337 13.98 17.95 24.13
CA ARG A 337 13.52 16.75 24.86
C ARG A 337 13.20 17.02 26.32
N LYS A 338 13.93 17.94 26.99
CA LYS A 338 13.65 18.29 28.39
C LYS A 338 12.33 19.05 28.51
N LYS A 339 12.08 19.99 27.61
CA LYS A 339 10.81 20.75 27.58
C LYS A 339 9.62 19.87 27.24
N VAL A 340 9.75 19.01 26.23
CA VAL A 340 8.70 18.05 25.86
C VAL A 340 8.42 17.06 27.00
N ARG A 341 9.45 16.54 27.66
CA ARG A 341 9.29 15.70 28.85
C ARG A 341 8.62 16.43 30.01
N ALA A 342 9.02 17.68 30.27
CA ALA A 342 8.39 18.50 31.30
C ALA A 342 6.91 18.74 31.01
N MET A 343 6.55 19.00 29.74
CA MET A 343 5.16 19.13 29.33
C MET A 343 4.35 17.85 29.57
N SER A 344 4.91 16.67 29.30
CA SER A 344 4.20 15.40 29.57
C SER A 344 3.87 15.19 31.06
N ARG A 345 4.53 15.91 31.98
CA ARG A 345 4.19 15.93 33.42
C ARG A 345 3.04 16.86 33.72
N SER A 346 3.01 18.03 33.11
CA SER A 346 1.95 19.03 33.31
C SER A 346 0.66 18.65 32.59
N MET A 347 0.73 17.78 31.58
CA MET A 347 -0.42 17.27 30.85
C MET A 347 -0.42 15.73 30.85
N PRO A 348 -0.95 15.08 31.91
CA PRO A 348 -0.98 13.62 31.98
C PRO A 348 -1.94 13.04 30.93
N CYS A 349 -1.41 12.13 30.10
CA CYS A 349 -2.15 11.39 29.07
C CYS A 349 -1.93 9.88 29.26
N ALA A 350 -2.94 9.07 28.96
CA ALA A 350 -2.82 7.61 28.97
C ALA A 350 -1.91 7.10 27.86
N THR A 351 -1.93 7.78 26.70
CA THR A 351 -1.12 7.45 25.55
C THR A 351 -0.60 8.70 24.87
N TRP A 352 0.58 8.59 24.27
CA TRP A 352 1.15 9.59 23.38
C TRP A 352 1.32 9.01 21.97
N GLU A 353 0.62 9.58 20.99
CA GLU A 353 0.93 9.41 19.58
C GLU A 353 2.05 10.37 19.19
N LEU A 354 3.05 9.90 18.47
CA LEU A 354 4.18 10.73 18.03
C LEU A 354 4.30 10.63 16.52
N LYS A 355 4.38 11.77 15.85
CA LYS A 355 4.62 11.86 14.42
C LYS A 355 5.64 12.95 14.13
N SER A 356 6.55 12.67 13.20
CA SER A 356 7.46 13.67 12.64
C SER A 356 7.22 13.84 11.14
N ARG A 357 7.34 15.09 10.68
CA ARG A 357 7.34 15.49 9.28
C ARG A 357 8.45 16.52 9.07
N ASN A 358 9.22 16.41 8.00
CA ASN A 358 10.30 17.37 7.65
C ASN A 358 11.45 17.44 8.66
N VAL A 359 11.52 16.48 9.57
CA VAL A 359 12.54 16.44 10.61
C VAL A 359 12.80 14.99 11.00
N ASP A 360 14.09 14.65 11.08
CA ASP A 360 14.53 13.36 11.60
C ASP A 360 14.64 13.44 13.12
N VAL A 361 13.77 12.69 13.80
CA VAL A 361 13.69 12.61 15.26
C VAL A 361 13.50 11.15 15.61
N ASP A 362 14.30 10.67 16.55
CA ASP A 362 14.10 9.35 17.14
C ASP A 362 12.82 9.35 18.01
N LEU A 363 11.70 9.04 17.37
CA LEU A 363 10.39 8.97 18.01
C LEU A 363 10.30 7.80 19.01
N ILE A 364 11.09 6.74 18.81
CA ILE A 364 11.12 5.58 19.72
C ILE A 364 11.75 6.01 21.04
N GLN A 365 12.91 6.66 20.98
CA GLN A 365 13.59 7.16 22.15
C GLN A 365 12.79 8.27 22.82
N LEU A 366 12.23 9.21 22.06
CA LEU A 366 11.39 10.28 22.62
C LEU A 366 10.18 9.69 23.36
N ARG A 367 9.50 8.69 22.79
CA ARG A 367 8.35 8.03 23.43
C ARG A 367 8.70 7.44 24.79
N LYS A 368 9.89 6.84 24.94
CA LYS A 368 10.36 6.26 26.21
C LYS A 368 10.57 7.30 27.31
N GLU A 369 10.75 8.57 26.96
CA GLU A 369 11.00 9.66 27.91
C GLU A 369 9.72 10.34 28.41
N LEU A 370 8.64 10.21 27.65
CA LEU A 370 7.35 10.79 28.00
C LEU A 370 6.74 10.05 29.18
N LEU A 371 6.12 10.82 30.07
CA LEU A 371 5.34 10.24 31.16
C LEU A 371 3.93 9.93 30.68
N ILE A 372 3.45 8.77 31.09
CA ILE A 372 2.09 8.29 30.84
C ILE A 372 1.38 8.11 32.17
N ASP A 373 0.12 8.52 32.21
CA ASP A 373 -0.79 8.22 33.30
C ASP A 373 -1.93 7.37 32.75
N LYS A 374 -1.87 6.06 33.02
CA LYS A 374 -2.85 5.09 32.51
C LYS A 374 -4.28 5.37 33.00
N ASN A 375 -4.46 6.16 34.05
CA ASN A 375 -5.77 6.54 34.58
C ASN A 375 -6.30 7.82 33.93
N SER A 376 -5.49 8.54 33.17
CA SER A 376 -5.93 9.73 32.46
C SER A 376 -6.91 9.34 31.34
N PRO A 377 -8.06 10.03 31.22
CA PRO A 377 -8.97 9.81 30.10
C PRO A 377 -8.45 10.43 28.79
N ARG A 378 -7.32 11.15 28.82
CA ARG A 378 -6.77 11.88 27.68
C ARG A 378 -5.81 11.02 26.86
N ALA A 379 -5.96 11.08 25.54
CA ALA A 379 -4.94 10.69 24.60
C ALA A 379 -4.30 11.96 24.01
N GLY A 380 -2.97 12.04 24.05
CA GLY A 380 -2.23 13.18 23.51
C GLY A 380 -1.48 12.81 22.23
N SER A 381 -1.23 13.80 21.39
CA SER A 381 -0.43 13.66 20.18
C SER A 381 0.68 14.71 20.15
N LEU A 382 1.88 14.29 19.76
CA LEU A 382 3.02 15.16 19.49
C LEU A 382 3.30 15.18 18.00
N LEU A 383 2.97 16.30 17.36
CA LEU A 383 3.23 16.53 15.95
C LEU A 383 4.47 17.40 15.81
N ILE A 384 5.55 16.78 15.34
CA ILE A 384 6.87 17.39 15.26
C ILE A 384 7.16 17.77 13.82
N THR A 385 7.56 19.02 13.59
CA THR A 385 7.95 19.47 12.26
C THR A 385 8.99 20.58 12.29
N LYS A 386 9.48 20.94 11.10
CA LYS A 386 10.40 22.05 10.88
C LYS A 386 9.65 23.21 10.23
N LEU A 387 9.63 24.36 10.89
CA LEU A 387 9.13 25.62 10.35
C LEU A 387 10.28 26.62 10.27
N GLY A 388 10.56 27.10 9.06
CA GLY A 388 11.75 27.91 8.80
C GLY A 388 13.04 27.19 9.27
N LYS A 389 13.77 27.81 10.21
CA LYS A 389 14.99 27.24 10.80
C LYS A 389 14.78 26.45 12.09
N GLN A 390 13.55 26.39 12.61
CA GLN A 390 13.27 25.83 13.94
C GLN A 390 12.54 24.49 13.85
N HIS A 391 12.97 23.54 14.68
CA HIS A 391 12.19 22.33 14.96
C HIS A 391 11.21 22.64 16.09
N ILE A 392 9.93 22.37 15.84
CA ILE A 392 8.85 22.60 16.79
C ILE A 392 8.15 21.28 17.11
N CYS A 393 7.59 21.22 18.30
CA CYS A 393 6.73 20.14 18.78
C CYS A 393 5.37 20.76 19.12
N MET A 394 4.35 20.39 18.37
CA MET A 394 2.97 20.77 18.63
C MET A 394 2.37 19.70 19.53
N VAL A 395 1.93 20.10 20.72
CA VAL A 395 1.18 19.26 21.64
C VAL A 395 -0.28 19.38 21.26
N CYS A 396 -0.92 18.26 20.98
CA CYS A 396 -2.25 18.26 20.42
C CYS A 396 -3.14 17.20 21.06
N GLU A 397 -4.44 17.36 20.84
CA GLU A 397 -5.43 16.31 20.96
C GLU A 397 -6.07 16.07 19.59
N GLU A 398 -6.37 14.81 19.28
CA GLU A 398 -7.13 14.48 18.07
C GLU A 398 -8.58 14.91 18.24
N ILE A 399 -9.16 15.46 17.17
CA ILE A 399 -10.56 15.85 17.11
C ILE A 399 -11.24 15.16 15.92
N LEU A 400 -12.53 14.91 16.06
CA LEU A 400 -13.37 14.46 14.96
C LEU A 400 -13.81 15.70 14.16
N ALA A 401 -13.63 15.64 12.85
CA ALA A 401 -14.00 16.70 11.90
C ALA A 401 -15.23 16.32 11.11
#